data_AF-A0A957ARW6-F1
#
_entry.id   AF-A0A957ARW6-F1
#
_cell.length_a   1.000
_cell.length_b   1.000
_cell.length_c   1.000
_cell.angle_alpha   90.00
_cell.angle_beta   90.00
_cell.angle_gamma   90.00
#
_symmetry.space_group_name_H-M   'P 1'
#
loop_
_entity.id
_entity.type
_entity.pdbx_description
1 polymer ?
#
loop_
_entity_poly.entity_id
_entity_poly.type
_entity_poly.pdbx_seq_one_letter_code
_entity_poly.pdbx_strand_id
1 'polypeptide(L)'
;MSVLPATDQKAAYVNQMFGGIAEHYDLMNRLMTFGQDRHWREMLVHAAVLPVGGRLLDIATGTGDIAFEALRQAPDVRVAAADFSLPMMNVGQAKAGSGQIGWLGADTFDLPFADDSFDAVTSGFLLRNVVDVAGALREQRRVVRPGGHVVCLETSPPPDNLLRPAIEMHLRYVIPAVGSLISGSN
;
A
#
# COMPACT_ATOMS: atom_id res chain seq x y z
N MET A 1 -23.87 6.38 7.42
CA MET A 1 -22.82 7.43 7.45
C MET A 1 -21.95 7.15 8.64
N SER A 2 -20.83 6.43 8.47
CA SER A 2 -19.86 6.28 9.55
C SER A 2 -19.15 7.61 9.72
N VAL A 3 -19.40 8.28 10.85
CA VAL A 3 -18.65 9.47 11.24
C VAL A 3 -17.18 9.06 11.29
N LEU A 4 -16.35 9.64 10.43
CA LEU A 4 -14.92 9.37 10.44
C LEU A 4 -14.38 9.88 11.80
N PRO A 5 -13.63 9.05 12.55
CA PRO A 5 -13.04 9.48 13.81
C PRO A 5 -12.06 10.64 13.61
N ALA A 6 -11.78 11.42 14.66
CA ALA A 6 -10.84 12.54 14.61
C ALA A 6 -9.45 12.11 14.12
N THR A 7 -8.62 13.02 13.59
CA THR A 7 -7.35 12.72 12.91
C THR A 7 -6.47 11.65 13.59
N ASP A 8 -6.20 11.81 14.90
CA ASP A 8 -5.39 10.85 15.67
C ASP A 8 -6.13 9.51 15.89
N GLN A 9 -7.44 9.58 16.05
CA GLN A 9 -8.30 8.40 16.19
C GLN A 9 -8.39 7.61 14.87
N LYS A 10 -8.31 8.27 13.70
CA LYS A 10 -8.28 7.60 12.39
C LYS A 10 -6.99 6.80 12.24
N ALA A 11 -5.84 7.38 12.53
CA ALA A 11 -4.55 6.67 12.47
C ALA A 11 -4.53 5.46 13.42
N ALA A 12 -4.94 5.65 14.69
CA ALA A 12 -5.00 4.57 15.66
C ALA A 12 -5.97 3.44 15.25
N TYR A 13 -7.16 3.81 14.75
CA TYR A 13 -8.16 2.85 14.26
C TYR A 13 -7.64 2.01 13.09
N VAL A 14 -6.99 2.66 12.11
CA VAL A 14 -6.42 1.97 10.95
C VAL A 14 -5.29 1.03 11.38
N ASN A 15 -4.42 1.45 12.30
CA ASN A 15 -3.37 0.57 12.83
C ASN A 15 -3.94 -0.67 13.53
N GLN A 16 -4.96 -0.48 14.38
CA GLN A 16 -5.60 -1.58 15.10
C GLN A 16 -6.29 -2.56 14.14
N MET A 17 -7.01 -2.06 13.14
CA MET A 17 -7.67 -2.88 12.13
C MET A 17 -6.67 -3.74 11.37
N PHE A 18 -5.59 -3.14 10.84
CA PHE A 18 -4.57 -3.87 10.08
C PHE A 18 -3.78 -4.84 10.95
N GLY A 19 -3.47 -4.46 12.19
CA GLY A 19 -2.83 -5.35 13.16
C GLY A 19 -3.61 -6.63 13.41
N GLY A 20 -4.95 -6.56 13.45
CA GLY A 20 -5.81 -7.73 13.65
C GLY A 20 -5.90 -8.69 12.45
N ILE A 21 -5.56 -8.22 11.23
CA ILE A 21 -5.70 -9.01 9.99
C ILE A 21 -4.38 -9.31 9.29
N ALA A 22 -3.23 -8.87 9.82
CA ALA A 22 -1.95 -8.88 9.12
C ALA A 22 -1.56 -10.25 8.53
N GLU A 23 -1.79 -11.34 9.26
CA GLU A 23 -1.45 -12.70 8.79
C GLU A 23 -2.33 -13.17 7.62
N HIS A 24 -3.58 -12.72 7.56
CA HIS A 24 -4.56 -13.15 6.56
C HIS A 24 -4.77 -12.12 5.45
N TYR A 25 -4.16 -10.94 5.57
CA TYR A 25 -4.41 -9.78 4.73
C TYR A 25 -4.23 -10.08 3.23
N ASP A 26 -3.10 -10.70 2.85
CA ASP A 26 -2.81 -10.98 1.44
C ASP A 26 -3.80 -12.00 0.84
N LEU A 27 -4.21 -13.00 1.64
CA LEU A 27 -5.20 -13.98 1.23
C LEU A 27 -6.58 -13.32 1.04
N MET A 28 -6.98 -12.46 1.97
CA MET A 28 -8.22 -11.69 1.88
C MET A 28 -8.25 -10.85 0.61
N ASN A 29 -7.18 -10.08 0.36
CA ASN A 29 -7.07 -9.25 -0.83
C ASN A 29 -7.11 -10.09 -2.11
N ARG A 30 -6.42 -11.23 -2.12
CA ARG A 30 -6.41 -12.15 -3.26
C ARG A 30 -7.81 -12.63 -3.61
N LEU A 31 -8.58 -13.03 -2.60
CA LEU A 31 -9.94 -13.54 -2.77
C LEU A 31 -10.91 -12.42 -3.17
N MET A 32 -10.86 -11.27 -2.49
CA MET A 32 -11.75 -10.14 -2.74
C MET A 32 -11.56 -9.53 -4.13
N THR A 33 -10.34 -9.61 -4.69
CA THR A 33 -10.01 -9.07 -6.01
C THR A 33 -9.96 -10.12 -7.10
N PHE A 34 -10.30 -11.38 -6.78
CA PHE A 34 -10.17 -12.52 -7.71
C PHE A 34 -8.78 -12.63 -8.36
N GLY A 35 -7.72 -12.27 -7.64
CA GLY A 35 -6.35 -12.30 -8.19
C GLY A 35 -5.84 -11.00 -8.79
N GLN A 36 -6.71 -10.04 -9.08
CA GLN A 36 -6.34 -8.83 -9.84
C GLN A 36 -5.34 -7.93 -9.10
N ASP A 37 -5.26 -8.04 -7.78
CA ASP A 37 -4.27 -7.31 -6.96
C ASP A 37 -2.82 -7.56 -7.41
N ARG A 38 -2.48 -8.74 -7.96
CA ARG A 38 -1.13 -9.01 -8.51
C ARG A 38 -0.87 -8.14 -9.72
N HIS A 39 -1.79 -8.18 -10.68
CA HIS A 39 -1.66 -7.44 -11.92
C HIS A 39 -1.57 -5.94 -11.69
N TRP A 40 -2.34 -5.41 -10.73
CA TRP A 40 -2.27 -3.99 -10.37
C TRP A 40 -0.92 -3.60 -9.76
N ARG A 41 -0.32 -4.47 -8.92
CA ARG A 41 1.03 -4.23 -8.38
C ARG A 41 2.09 -4.31 -9.46
N GLU A 42 1.98 -5.27 -10.39
CA GLU A 42 2.88 -5.37 -11.53
C GLU A 42 2.88 -4.07 -12.35
N MET A 43 1.70 -3.54 -12.67
CA MET A 43 1.56 -2.26 -13.38
C MET A 43 2.09 -1.08 -12.57
N LEU A 44 1.84 -1.05 -11.25
CA LEU A 44 2.34 0.00 -10.36
C LEU A 44 3.87 0.07 -10.39
N VAL A 45 4.54 -1.07 -10.21
CA VAL A 45 6.01 -1.16 -10.22
C VAL A 45 6.56 -0.84 -11.61
N HIS A 46 5.91 -1.32 -12.67
CA HIS A 46 6.32 -1.01 -14.04
C HIS A 46 6.27 0.51 -14.31
N ALA A 47 5.23 1.19 -13.83
CA ALA A 47 5.07 2.64 -13.95
C ALA A 47 6.05 3.46 -13.08
N ALA A 48 6.76 2.82 -12.13
CA ALA A 48 7.78 3.48 -11.33
C ALA A 48 9.07 3.77 -12.11
N VAL A 49 9.25 3.16 -13.30
CA VAL A 49 10.39 3.40 -14.22
C VAL A 49 11.74 3.37 -13.49
N LEU A 50 11.97 2.30 -12.73
CA LEU A 50 13.15 2.17 -11.88
C LEU A 50 14.43 2.02 -12.72
N PRO A 51 15.46 2.84 -12.50
CA PRO A 51 16.75 2.64 -13.13
C PRO A 51 17.46 1.42 -12.53
N VAL A 52 18.40 0.85 -13.29
CA VAL A 52 19.28 -0.23 -12.79
C VAL A 52 20.04 0.26 -11.56
N GLY A 53 19.98 -0.48 -10.45
CA GLY A 53 20.59 -0.07 -9.19
C GLY A 53 19.89 1.09 -8.47
N GLY A 54 18.70 1.48 -8.95
CA GLY A 54 17.91 2.59 -8.41
C GLY A 54 17.40 2.37 -7.00
N ARG A 55 16.82 3.42 -6.43
CA ARG A 55 16.25 3.46 -5.08
C ARG A 55 14.74 3.66 -5.16
N LEU A 56 14.01 2.70 -4.63
CA LEU A 56 12.56 2.76 -4.48
C LEU A 56 12.20 2.97 -3.01
N LEU A 57 11.23 3.85 -2.75
CA LEU A 57 10.53 3.90 -1.47
C LEU A 57 9.09 3.40 -1.66
N ASP A 58 8.71 2.35 -0.93
CA ASP A 58 7.35 1.84 -0.87
C ASP A 58 6.69 2.28 0.45
N ILE A 59 5.66 3.13 0.37
CA ILE A 59 4.98 3.74 1.52
C ILE A 59 3.65 3.05 1.77
N ALA A 60 3.32 2.87 3.06
CA ALA A 60 2.27 1.95 3.50
C ALA A 60 2.48 0.56 2.90
N THR A 61 3.74 0.10 2.98
CA THR A 61 4.20 -1.16 2.39
C THR A 61 3.44 -2.38 2.93
N GLY A 62 2.89 -2.28 4.13
CA GLY A 62 2.18 -3.32 4.84
C GLY A 62 3.04 -4.59 4.96
N THR A 63 2.57 -5.65 4.31
CA THR A 63 3.22 -6.96 4.26
C THR A 63 4.33 -7.06 3.20
N GLY A 64 4.65 -5.97 2.48
CA GLY A 64 5.77 -5.88 1.54
C GLY A 64 5.44 -6.25 0.10
N ASP A 65 4.17 -6.51 -0.23
CA ASP A 65 3.75 -7.09 -1.52
C ASP A 65 4.19 -6.27 -2.76
N ILE A 66 4.29 -4.94 -2.63
CA ILE A 66 4.81 -4.05 -3.70
C ILE A 66 6.34 -4.05 -3.69
N ALA A 67 6.97 -3.96 -2.52
CA ALA A 67 8.42 -4.04 -2.39
C ALA A 67 9.01 -5.35 -2.95
N PHE A 68 8.35 -6.50 -2.73
CA PHE A 68 8.73 -7.79 -3.32
C PHE A 68 8.57 -7.79 -4.84
N GLU A 69 7.48 -7.21 -5.34
CA GLU A 69 7.24 -7.10 -6.77
C GLU A 69 8.29 -6.22 -7.46
N ALA A 70 8.74 -5.15 -6.81
CA ALA A 70 9.84 -4.32 -7.29
C ALA A 70 11.15 -5.10 -7.44
N LEU A 71 11.53 -5.89 -6.43
CA LEU A 71 12.72 -6.74 -6.52
C LEU A 71 12.58 -7.86 -7.55
N ARG A 72 11.37 -8.35 -7.80
CA ARG A 72 11.10 -9.34 -8.85
C ARG A 72 11.31 -8.75 -10.25
N GLN A 73 10.86 -7.52 -10.49
CA GLN A 73 11.01 -6.85 -11.78
C GLN A 73 12.41 -6.25 -11.99
N ALA A 74 13.05 -5.76 -10.92
CA ALA A 74 14.35 -5.11 -10.96
C ALA A 74 15.24 -5.59 -9.79
N PRO A 75 15.93 -6.74 -9.91
CA PRO A 75 16.67 -7.35 -8.81
C PRO A 75 17.79 -6.51 -8.20
N ASP A 76 18.31 -5.53 -8.94
CA ASP A 76 19.41 -4.67 -8.49
C ASP A 76 18.95 -3.43 -7.71
N VAL A 77 17.64 -3.16 -7.64
CA VAL A 77 17.14 -1.97 -6.92
C VAL A 77 17.28 -2.14 -5.41
N ARG A 78 17.43 -1.01 -4.73
CA ARG A 78 17.36 -0.93 -3.26
C ARG A 78 15.99 -0.43 -2.87
N VAL A 79 15.28 -1.21 -2.07
CA VAL A 79 13.92 -0.87 -1.63
C VAL A 79 13.94 -0.46 -0.17
N ALA A 80 13.44 0.74 0.12
CA ALA A 80 13.02 1.13 1.45
C ALA A 80 11.51 0.88 1.57
N ALA A 81 11.10 0.16 2.61
CA ALA A 81 9.72 -0.22 2.86
C ALA A 81 9.27 0.46 4.16
N ALA A 82 8.36 1.43 4.04
CA ALA A 82 7.93 2.30 5.12
C ALA A 82 6.45 2.07 5.45
N ASP A 83 6.15 1.85 6.72
CA ASP A 83 4.78 1.76 7.23
C ASP A 83 4.69 2.33 8.65
N PHE A 84 3.51 2.75 9.06
CA PHE A 84 3.24 3.08 10.46
C PHE A 84 2.76 1.85 11.26
N SER A 85 2.28 0.81 10.57
CA SER A 85 1.79 -0.44 11.14
C SER A 85 2.90 -1.48 11.30
N LEU A 86 3.52 -1.49 12.47
CA LEU A 86 4.55 -2.47 12.83
C LEU A 86 4.09 -3.94 12.72
N PRO A 87 2.85 -4.33 13.08
CA PRO A 87 2.41 -5.71 12.91
C PRO A 87 2.44 -6.18 11.45
N MET A 88 2.03 -5.31 10.51
CA MET A 88 2.05 -5.61 9.08
C MET A 88 3.50 -5.78 8.58
N MET A 89 4.38 -4.87 9.00
CA MET A 89 5.79 -4.93 8.66
C MET A 89 6.46 -6.20 9.20
N ASN A 90 6.12 -6.65 10.40
CA ASN A 90 6.67 -7.89 10.97
C ASN A 90 6.32 -9.11 10.11
N VAL A 91 5.09 -9.18 9.61
CA VAL A 91 4.67 -10.22 8.66
C VAL A 91 5.48 -10.12 7.36
N GLY A 92 5.68 -8.91 6.85
CA GLY A 92 6.51 -8.68 5.65
C GLY A 92 7.97 -9.07 5.86
N GLN A 93 8.57 -8.71 6.99
CA GLN A 93 9.94 -9.08 7.34
C GLN A 93 10.13 -10.59 7.46
N ALA A 94 9.15 -11.30 8.02
CA ALA A 94 9.19 -12.76 8.09
C ALA A 94 9.12 -13.43 6.70
N LYS A 95 8.45 -12.77 5.72
CA LYS A 95 8.41 -13.21 4.31
C LYS A 95 9.67 -12.83 3.54
N ALA A 96 10.24 -11.68 3.87
CA ALA A 96 11.45 -11.18 3.26
C ALA A 96 12.63 -12.08 3.65
N GLY A 97 13.22 -12.75 2.65
CA GLY A 97 14.55 -13.33 2.82
C GLY A 97 15.61 -12.26 3.14
N SER A 98 16.88 -12.65 3.22
CA SER A 98 17.93 -11.71 3.63
C SER A 98 18.24 -10.63 2.60
N GLY A 99 18.10 -9.35 2.99
CA GLY A 99 19.11 -8.31 2.73
C GLY A 99 18.81 -7.18 1.74
N GLN A 100 17.74 -7.25 0.93
CA GLN A 100 17.50 -6.26 -0.13
C GLN A 100 16.43 -5.19 0.18
N ILE A 101 15.64 -5.39 1.25
CA ILE A 101 14.61 -4.46 1.70
C ILE A 101 15.01 -3.86 3.05
N GLY A 102 15.12 -2.54 3.12
CA GLY A 102 15.26 -1.78 4.36
C GLY A 102 13.88 -1.45 4.93
N TRP A 103 13.53 -2.01 6.09
CA TRP A 103 12.24 -1.78 6.73
C TRP A 103 12.33 -0.66 7.76
N LEU A 104 11.35 0.26 7.73
CA LEU A 104 11.32 1.43 8.60
C LEU A 104 9.89 1.75 9.05
N GLY A 105 9.71 1.96 10.36
CA GLY A 105 8.49 2.58 10.87
C GLY A 105 8.47 4.07 10.56
N ALA A 106 7.49 4.57 9.81
CA ALA A 106 7.40 5.99 9.46
C ALA A 106 5.95 6.47 9.25
N ASP A 107 5.72 7.75 9.54
CA ASP A 107 4.50 8.46 9.14
C ASP A 107 4.64 8.92 7.68
N THR A 108 3.58 8.75 6.88
CA THR A 108 3.58 9.22 5.48
C THR A 108 3.65 10.75 5.35
N PHE A 109 3.41 11.50 6.42
CA PHE A 109 3.48 12.96 6.46
C PHE A 109 4.85 13.50 6.88
N ASP A 110 5.71 12.65 7.46
CA ASP A 110 7.04 13.03 7.95
C ASP A 110 8.01 11.87 7.72
N LEU A 111 8.46 11.73 6.47
CA LEU A 111 9.37 10.66 6.06
C LEU A 111 10.80 11.03 6.48
N PRO A 112 11.52 10.15 7.20
CA PRO A 112 12.86 10.44 7.72
C PRO A 112 13.95 10.26 6.65
N PHE A 113 13.70 10.81 5.47
CA PHE A 113 14.62 10.84 4.33
C PHE A 113 14.86 12.28 3.90
N ALA A 114 16.07 12.54 3.41
CA ALA A 114 16.39 13.82 2.80
C ALA A 114 15.61 14.01 1.49
N ASP A 115 15.50 15.25 1.06
CA ASP A 115 14.93 15.61 -0.24
C ASP A 115 15.68 14.87 -1.36
N ASP A 116 14.97 14.56 -2.45
CA ASP A 116 15.54 13.98 -3.67
C ASP A 116 16.33 12.65 -3.48
N SER A 117 16.00 11.87 -2.45
CA SER A 117 16.72 10.65 -2.08
C SER A 117 16.39 9.40 -2.92
N PHE A 118 15.23 9.39 -3.57
CA PHE A 118 14.69 8.23 -4.29
C PHE A 118 14.46 8.50 -5.78
N ASP A 119 14.61 7.45 -6.58
CA ASP A 119 14.27 7.44 -8.02
C ASP A 119 12.75 7.35 -8.22
N ALA A 120 12.08 6.58 -7.36
CA ALA A 120 10.64 6.49 -7.35
C ALA A 120 10.08 6.27 -5.95
N VAL A 121 8.82 6.66 -5.79
CA VAL A 121 7.96 6.33 -4.66
C VAL A 121 6.75 5.55 -5.18
N THR A 122 6.43 4.44 -4.52
CA THR A 122 5.16 3.73 -4.69
C THR A 122 4.31 3.84 -3.43
N SER A 123 3.00 3.93 -3.62
CA SER A 123 2.04 3.76 -2.53
C SER A 123 0.82 3.01 -3.01
N GLY A 124 0.55 1.84 -2.42
CA GLY A 124 -0.66 1.08 -2.67
C GLY A 124 -1.70 1.35 -1.61
N PHE A 125 -2.91 1.73 -2.01
CA PHE A 125 -4.08 1.74 -1.14
C PHE A 125 -3.96 2.66 0.10
N LEU A 126 -3.06 3.64 0.04
CA LEU A 126 -2.73 4.59 1.10
C LEU A 126 -3.71 5.76 1.15
N LEU A 127 -4.04 6.35 0.00
CA LEU A 127 -4.63 7.70 -0.07
C LEU A 127 -6.04 7.77 0.50
N ARG A 128 -6.79 6.66 0.50
CA ARG A 128 -8.10 6.58 1.19
C ARG A 128 -7.99 6.63 2.72
N ASN A 129 -6.83 6.28 3.28
CA ASN A 129 -6.61 6.15 4.71
C ASN A 129 -5.98 7.40 5.34
N VAL A 130 -5.32 8.25 4.55
CA VAL A 130 -4.74 9.50 5.05
C VAL A 130 -5.81 10.55 5.35
N VAL A 131 -5.47 11.55 6.15
CA VAL A 131 -6.33 12.70 6.46
C VAL A 131 -6.11 13.89 5.52
N ASP A 132 -4.92 14.00 4.93
CA ASP A 132 -4.55 15.03 3.97
C ASP A 132 -3.86 14.39 2.76
N VAL A 133 -4.61 14.17 1.68
CA VAL A 133 -4.05 13.58 0.44
C VAL A 133 -2.98 14.49 -0.17
N ALA A 134 -3.17 15.81 -0.13
CA ALA A 134 -2.23 16.75 -0.72
C ALA A 134 -0.93 16.81 0.10
N GLY A 135 -1.04 16.77 1.43
CA GLY A 135 0.08 16.62 2.36
C GLY A 135 0.90 15.37 2.08
N ALA A 136 0.25 14.22 2.01
CA ALA A 136 0.91 12.95 1.72
C ALA A 136 1.64 12.99 0.37
N LEU A 137 0.98 13.45 -0.70
CA LEU A 137 1.61 13.54 -2.03
C LEU A 137 2.76 14.56 -2.08
N ARG A 138 2.68 15.66 -1.32
CA ARG A 138 3.77 16.63 -1.21
C ARG A 138 4.99 16.02 -0.57
N GLU A 139 4.80 15.24 0.50
CA GLU A 139 5.88 14.56 1.20
C GLU A 139 6.53 13.46 0.36
N GLN A 140 5.71 12.69 -0.37
CA GLN A 140 6.19 11.74 -1.39
C GLN A 140 7.01 12.45 -2.47
N ARG A 141 6.54 13.59 -2.97
CA ARG A 141 7.25 14.36 -3.98
C ARG A 141 8.58 14.91 -3.46
N ARG A 142 8.64 15.34 -2.19
CA ARG A 142 9.85 15.90 -1.57
C ARG A 142 11.02 14.91 -1.61
N VAL A 143 10.77 13.64 -1.30
CA VAL A 143 11.81 12.61 -1.23
C VAL A 143 12.18 12.02 -2.61
N VAL A 144 11.41 12.31 -3.66
CA VAL A 144 11.70 11.86 -5.03
C VAL A 144 12.53 12.90 -5.76
N ARG A 145 13.61 12.48 -6.41
CA ARG A 145 14.50 13.39 -7.17
C ARG A 145 13.79 14.05 -8.35
N PRO A 146 14.30 15.18 -8.89
CA PRO A 146 13.78 15.73 -10.13
C PRO A 146 13.86 14.72 -11.28
N GLY A 147 12.75 14.52 -11.99
CA GLY A 147 12.62 13.51 -13.03
C GLY A 147 12.34 12.09 -12.52
N GLY A 148 12.25 11.89 -11.21
CA GLY A 148 11.76 10.65 -10.61
C GLY A 148 10.23 10.54 -10.62
N HIS A 149 9.72 9.40 -10.16
CA HIS A 149 8.29 9.05 -10.26
C HIS A 149 7.61 8.92 -8.89
N VAL A 150 6.41 9.47 -8.77
CA VAL A 150 5.48 9.15 -7.67
C VAL A 150 4.32 8.37 -8.30
N VAL A 151 4.12 7.12 -7.88
CA VAL A 151 3.11 6.23 -8.45
C VAL A 151 2.18 5.72 -7.36
N CYS A 152 0.89 6.00 -7.51
CA CYS A 152 -0.13 5.61 -6.55
C CYS A 152 -1.10 4.62 -7.17
N LEU A 153 -1.32 3.49 -6.50
CA LEU A 153 -2.38 2.54 -6.80
C LEU A 153 -3.50 2.75 -5.80
N GLU A 154 -4.67 3.19 -6.25
CA GLU A 154 -5.82 3.42 -5.38
C GLU A 154 -7.13 2.98 -6.03
N THR A 155 -8.14 2.72 -5.22
CA THR A 155 -9.49 2.44 -5.69
C THR A 155 -10.19 3.72 -6.13
N SER A 156 -10.98 3.61 -7.19
CA SER A 156 -11.86 4.68 -7.67
C SER A 156 -13.30 4.16 -7.73
N PRO A 157 -14.30 5.06 -7.69
CA PRO A 157 -15.67 4.67 -7.95
C PRO A 157 -15.78 3.94 -9.29
N PRO A 158 -16.62 2.90 -9.40
CA PRO A 158 -16.80 2.20 -10.66
C PRO A 158 -17.26 3.18 -11.74
N PRO A 159 -16.72 3.07 -12.98
CA PRO A 159 -17.18 3.88 -14.09
C PRO A 159 -18.66 3.61 -14.39
N ASP A 160 -19.36 4.61 -14.91
CA ASP A 160 -20.76 4.50 -15.33
C ASP A 160 -20.89 3.63 -16.59
N ASN A 161 -20.94 2.30 -16.40
CA ASN A 161 -21.11 1.31 -17.45
C ASN A 161 -21.96 0.11 -17.00
N LEU A 162 -22.20 -0.84 -17.91
CA LEU A 162 -23.04 -2.02 -17.65
C LEU A 162 -22.54 -2.92 -16.50
N LEU A 163 -21.25 -2.82 -16.13
CA LEU A 163 -20.67 -3.59 -15.03
C LEU A 163 -20.89 -2.92 -13.66
N ARG A 164 -21.27 -1.64 -13.63
CA ARG A 164 -21.44 -0.87 -12.40
C ARG A 164 -22.33 -1.57 -11.36
N PRO A 165 -23.52 -2.10 -11.68
CA PRO A 165 -24.37 -2.76 -10.68
C PRO A 165 -23.72 -4.02 -10.08
N ALA A 166 -22.99 -4.77 -10.90
CA ALA A 166 -22.26 -5.96 -10.44
C ALA A 166 -21.09 -5.59 -9.53
N ILE A 167 -20.33 -4.54 -9.87
CA ILE A 167 -19.24 -4.03 -9.04
C ILE A 167 -19.80 -3.50 -7.71
N GLU A 168 -20.87 -2.72 -7.74
CA GLU A 168 -21.52 -2.20 -6.53
C GLU A 168 -22.06 -3.33 -5.64
N MET A 169 -22.63 -4.39 -6.23
CA MET A 169 -23.06 -5.59 -5.49
C MET A 169 -21.87 -6.30 -4.83
N HIS A 170 -20.78 -6.49 -5.56
CA HIS A 170 -19.56 -7.10 -5.04
C HIS A 170 -18.99 -6.31 -3.85
N LEU A 171 -18.85 -4.99 -4.02
CA LEU A 171 -18.38 -4.08 -2.97
C LEU A 171 -19.30 -4.07 -1.74
N ARG A 172 -20.62 -4.15 -1.94
CA ARG A 172 -21.62 -4.04 -0.87
C ARG A 172 -21.86 -5.33 -0.10
N TYR A 173 -21.74 -6.49 -0.75
CA TYR A 173 -22.14 -7.77 -0.15
C TYR A 173 -21.01 -8.79 -0.07
N VAL A 174 -20.23 -8.95 -1.14
CA VAL A 174 -19.19 -10.00 -1.20
C VAL A 174 -18.00 -9.62 -0.33
N ILE A 175 -17.48 -8.39 -0.45
CA ILE A 175 -16.33 -7.94 0.35
C ILE A 175 -16.63 -8.02 1.86
N PRO A 176 -17.76 -7.49 2.39
CA PRO A 176 -18.06 -7.61 3.81
C PRO A 176 -18.23 -9.06 4.28
N ALA A 177 -18.84 -9.93 3.47
CA ALA A 177 -19.01 -11.34 3.82
C ALA A 177 -17.68 -12.09 3.92
N VAL A 178 -16.77 -11.89 2.96
CA VAL A 178 -15.41 -12.46 3.00
C VAL A 178 -14.63 -11.90 4.19
N GLY A 179 -14.78 -10.61 4.48
CA GLY A 179 -14.18 -9.96 5.65
C GLY A 179 -14.60 -10.59 6.98
N SER A 180 -15.91 -10.78 7.19
CA SER A 180 -16.44 -11.40 8.41
C SER A 180 -16.01 -12.86 8.57
N LEU A 181 -16.04 -13.64 7.48
CA LEU A 181 -15.66 -15.06 7.49
C LEU A 181 -14.21 -15.28 7.93
N ILE A 182 -13.29 -14.43 7.47
CA ILE A 182 -11.84 -14.60 7.71
C ILE A 182 -11.39 -13.93 9.01
N SER A 183 -11.99 -12.81 9.39
CA SER A 183 -11.68 -12.12 10.66
C SER A 183 -12.29 -12.81 11.89
N GLY A 184 -13.12 -13.83 11.71
CA GLY A 184 -13.78 -14.55 12.80
C GLY A 184 -14.76 -13.70 13.62
N SER A 185 -15.16 -12.54 13.09
CA SER A 185 -16.11 -11.64 13.74
C SER A 185 -17.54 -11.98 13.31
N ASN A 186 -18.25 -12.64 14.24
CA ASN A 186 -19.72 -12.70 14.29
C ASN A 186 -20.24 -11.58 15.20
#